data_AF-A0A9K3NDB4-F1
#
_entry.id   AF-A0A9K3NDB4-F1
#
_cell.length_a   1.000
_cell.length_b   1.000
_cell.length_c   1.000
_cell.angle_alpha   90.00
_cell.angle_beta   90.00
_cell.angle_gamma   90.00
#
_symmetry.space_group_name_H-M   'P 1'
#
loop_
_entity.id
_entity.type
_entity.pdbx_description
1 polymer ?
#
loop_
_entity_poly.entity_id
_entity_poly.type
_entity_poly.pdbx_seq_one_letter_code
_entity_poly.pdbx_strand_id
1 'polypeptide(L)'
;MVSIPGGLEPWEDRGDLCKLTLSILQTMPDKPEELIEPINQEESDKVTCVIADGSMGWAIRVAKKMGITSAAFWPASVATLASFLSFRKLTDDGIVNKIG
;
A
#
# COMPACT_ATOMS: atom_id res chain seq x y z
N MET A 1 -4.19 -16.10 8.11
CA MET A 1 -3.15 -15.17 7.63
C MET A 1 -2.56 -15.76 6.37
N VAL A 2 -2.52 -14.98 5.28
CA VAL A 2 -1.90 -15.38 4.00
C VAL A 2 -0.63 -14.56 3.78
N SER A 3 0.30 -15.08 2.99
CA SER A 3 1.59 -14.44 2.71
C SER A 3 1.66 -13.98 1.25
N ILE A 4 2.08 -12.74 1.03
CA ILE A 4 2.39 -12.21 -0.31
C ILE A 4 3.92 -12.01 -0.39
N PRO A 5 4.59 -12.54 -1.43
CA PRO A 5 6.02 -12.33 -1.61
C PRO A 5 6.36 -10.84 -1.82
N GLY A 6 7.35 -10.33 -1.09
CA GLY A 6 7.83 -8.93 -1.19
C GLY A 6 8.73 -8.63 -2.39
N GLY A 7 8.82 -9.55 -3.35
CA GLY A 7 9.57 -9.39 -4.60
C GLY A 7 11.10 -9.45 -4.51
N LEU A 8 11.68 -9.60 -3.32
CA LEU A 8 13.12 -9.85 -3.15
C LEU A 8 13.43 -11.34 -3.20
N GLU A 9 14.57 -11.67 -3.79
CA GLU A 9 15.12 -13.02 -3.79
C GLU A 9 15.56 -13.43 -2.37
N PRO A 10 15.61 -14.75 -2.05
CA PRO A 10 15.93 -15.22 -0.71
C PRO A 10 17.30 -14.79 -0.17
N TRP A 11 18.26 -14.50 -1.06
CA TRP A 11 19.62 -14.08 -0.73
C TRP A 11 19.81 -12.56 -0.70
N GLU A 12 18.80 -11.78 -1.08
CA GLU A 12 18.89 -10.32 -1.07
C GLU A 12 18.67 -9.75 0.34
N ASP A 13 19.43 -8.72 0.68
CA ASP A 13 19.31 -8.04 1.97
C ASP A 13 17.96 -7.33 2.10
N ARG A 14 17.15 -7.78 3.06
CA ARG A 14 15.86 -7.16 3.41
C ARG A 14 16.02 -5.89 4.27
N GLY A 15 17.22 -5.63 4.79
CA GLY A 15 17.56 -4.40 5.52
C GLY A 15 17.69 -3.18 4.61
N ASP A 16 17.93 -3.37 3.30
CA ASP A 16 17.84 -2.31 2.31
C ASP A 16 16.38 -1.91 2.08
N LEU A 17 15.90 -0.99 2.91
CA LEU A 17 14.52 -0.52 2.87
C LEU A 17 14.15 0.12 1.54
N CYS A 18 15.09 0.79 0.87
CA CYS A 18 14.84 1.39 -0.44
C CYS A 18 14.55 0.30 -1.47
N LYS A 19 15.43 -0.70 -1.55
CA LYS A 19 15.28 -1.83 -2.47
C LYS A 19 14.03 -2.64 -2.18
N LEU A 20 13.76 -2.95 -0.92
CA LEU A 20 12.56 -3.67 -0.49
C LEU A 20 11.29 -2.88 -0.86
N THR A 21 11.25 -1.57 -0.59
CA THR A 21 10.10 -0.72 -0.90
C THR A 21 9.83 -0.68 -2.40
N LEU A 22 10.87 -0.51 -3.22
CA LEU A 22 10.73 -0.51 -4.68
C LEU A 22 10.23 -1.86 -5.20
N SER A 23 10.76 -2.97 -4.67
CA SER A 23 10.33 -4.31 -5.07
C SER A 23 8.87 -4.58 -4.69
N ILE A 24 8.45 -4.20 -3.48
CA ILE A 24 7.04 -4.25 -3.05
C ILE A 24 6.14 -3.46 -4.00
N LEU A 25 6.52 -2.24 -4.34
CA LEU A 25 5.73 -1.38 -5.23
C LEU A 25 5.60 -1.94 -6.66
N GLN A 26 6.57 -2.74 -7.12
CA GLN A 26 6.54 -3.35 -8.44
C GLN A 26 5.79 -4.68 -8.48
N THR A 27 5.82 -5.45 -7.39
CA THR A 27 5.42 -6.87 -7.40
C THR A 27 4.11 -7.14 -6.68
N MET A 28 3.79 -6.38 -5.64
CA MET A 28 2.59 -6.60 -4.82
C MET A 28 1.29 -5.99 -5.35
N PRO A 29 1.25 -4.92 -6.19
CA PRO A 29 -0.01 -4.26 -6.53
C PRO A 29 -1.13 -5.15 -7.06
N ASP A 30 -0.82 -6.18 -7.84
CA ASP A 30 -1.81 -7.05 -8.46
C ASP A 30 -2.22 -8.23 -7.54
N LYS A 31 -1.46 -8.48 -6.47
CA LYS A 31 -1.65 -9.64 -5.58
C LYS A 31 -2.93 -9.62 -4.74
N PRO A 32 -3.47 -8.46 -4.28
CA PRO A 32 -4.76 -8.45 -3.61
C PRO A 32 -5.90 -8.89 -4.52
N GLU A 33 -5.84 -8.57 -5.82
CA GLU A 33 -6.88 -8.98 -6.78
C GLU A 33 -6.86 -10.51 -6.91
N GLU A 34 -5.68 -11.09 -7.11
CA GLU A 34 -5.46 -12.55 -7.16
C GLU A 34 -5.92 -13.28 -5.87
N LEU A 35 -5.88 -12.60 -4.71
CA LEU A 35 -6.32 -13.16 -3.44
C LEU A 35 -7.82 -13.01 -3.19
N ILE A 36 -8.41 -11.87 -3.57
CA ILE A 36 -9.81 -11.57 -3.30
C ILE A 36 -10.74 -12.30 -4.26
N GLU A 37 -10.35 -12.46 -5.53
CA GLU A 37 -11.15 -13.17 -6.54
C GLU A 37 -11.62 -14.57 -6.09
N PRO A 38 -10.73 -15.49 -5.66
CA PRO A 38 -11.17 -16.82 -5.26
C PRO A 38 -12.03 -16.78 -3.98
N ILE A 39 -11.73 -15.90 -3.03
CA ILE A 39 -12.54 -15.74 -1.80
C ILE A 39 -13.97 -15.33 -2.15
N ASN A 40 -14.13 -14.43 -3.12
CA ASN A 40 -15.45 -13.94 -3.53
C ASN A 40 -16.23 -14.91 -4.43
N GLN A 41 -15.58 -15.97 -4.95
CA GLN A 41 -16.24 -17.06 -5.68
C GLN A 41 -16.93 -18.06 -4.75
N GLU A 42 -16.51 -18.15 -3.49
CA GLU A 42 -17.20 -18.96 -2.49
C GLU A 42 -18.57 -18.37 -2.16
N GLU A 43 -19.56 -19.23 -1.86
CA GLU A 43 -20.92 -18.76 -1.56
C GLU A 43 -21.02 -18.04 -0.20
N SER A 44 -20.13 -18.36 0.73
CA SER A 44 -19.98 -17.72 2.04
C SER A 44 -18.74 -16.82 2.12
N ASP A 45 -18.72 -15.90 3.09
CA ASP A 45 -17.52 -15.15 3.50
C ASP A 45 -16.88 -14.21 2.45
N LYS A 46 -17.70 -13.64 1.56
CA LYS A 46 -17.24 -12.62 0.60
C LYS A 46 -16.60 -11.42 1.29
N VAL A 47 -15.53 -10.91 0.70
CA VAL A 47 -14.84 -9.70 1.14
C VAL A 47 -15.73 -8.49 0.90
N THR A 48 -16.19 -7.87 1.98
CA THR A 48 -17.05 -6.67 1.94
C THR A 48 -16.26 -5.37 2.14
N CYS A 49 -15.06 -5.45 2.73
CA CYS A 49 -14.22 -4.31 3.03
C CYS A 49 -12.73 -4.69 2.99
N VAL A 50 -11.89 -3.79 2.46
CA VAL A 50 -10.42 -3.86 2.53
C VAL A 50 -9.90 -2.71 3.39
N ILE A 51 -9.19 -3.04 4.46
CA ILE A 51 -8.43 -2.07 5.27
C ILE A 51 -6.96 -2.24 4.91
N ALA A 52 -6.32 -1.17 4.44
CA ALA A 52 -4.93 -1.20 4.01
C ALA A 52 -4.12 -0.11 4.72
N ASP A 53 -2.84 -0.38 4.94
CA ASP A 53 -1.88 0.65 5.33
C ASP A 53 -1.88 1.78 4.28
N GLY A 54 -1.82 3.04 4.72
CA GLY A 54 -1.83 4.19 3.81
C GLY A 54 -0.62 4.25 2.88
N SER A 55 0.50 3.64 3.26
CA SER A 55 1.68 3.45 2.42
C SER A 55 1.43 2.39 1.33
N MET A 56 0.49 1.48 1.56
CA MET A 56 0.04 0.44 0.63
C MET A 56 -1.20 0.89 -0.15
N GLY A 57 -1.25 2.17 -0.55
CA GLY A 57 -2.39 2.78 -1.22
C GLY A 57 -2.81 2.10 -2.53
N TRP A 58 -1.96 1.27 -3.13
CA TRP A 58 -2.31 0.40 -4.26
C TRP A 58 -3.41 -0.61 -3.91
N ALA A 59 -3.42 -1.18 -2.70
CA ALA A 59 -4.45 -2.13 -2.27
C ALA A 59 -5.84 -1.48 -2.21
N ILE A 60 -5.92 -0.21 -1.81
CA ILE A 60 -7.15 0.59 -1.83
C ILE A 60 -7.65 0.79 -3.27
N ARG A 61 -6.73 1.01 -4.22
CA ARG A 61 -7.08 1.16 -5.65
C ARG A 61 -7.64 -0.14 -6.22
N VAL A 62 -7.04 -1.29 -5.88
CA VAL A 62 -7.54 -2.61 -6.25
C VAL A 62 -8.95 -2.85 -5.68
N ALA A 63 -9.14 -2.63 -4.38
CA ALA A 63 -10.45 -2.79 -3.75
C ALA A 63 -11.54 -1.93 -4.44
N LYS A 64 -11.21 -0.68 -4.77
CA LYS A 64 -12.12 0.20 -5.54
C LYS A 64 -12.42 -0.32 -6.93
N LYS A 65 -11.42 -0.85 -7.66
CA LYS A 65 -11.60 -1.48 -8.98
C LYS A 65 -12.56 -2.66 -8.90
N MET A 66 -12.50 -3.43 -7.81
CA MET A 66 -13.37 -4.58 -7.55
C MET A 66 -14.75 -4.21 -6.97
N GLY A 67 -15.05 -2.92 -6.78
CA GLY A 67 -16.32 -2.47 -6.19
C GLY A 67 -16.46 -2.76 -4.69
N ILE A 68 -15.33 -2.98 -3.99
CA ILE A 68 -15.29 -3.31 -2.56
C ILE A 68 -15.03 -2.03 -1.75
N THR A 69 -15.73 -1.89 -0.61
CA THR A 69 -15.50 -0.78 0.32
C THR A 69 -14.05 -0.81 0.80
N SER A 70 -13.42 0.36 0.97
CA SER A 70 -12.03 0.40 1.44
C SER A 70 -11.76 1.54 2.41
N ALA A 71 -10.84 1.28 3.33
CA ALA A 71 -10.35 2.23 4.31
C ALA A 71 -8.81 2.23 4.36
N ALA A 72 -8.23 3.43 4.50
CA ALA A 72 -6.81 3.60 4.76
C ALA A 72 -6.56 3.66 6.27
N PHE A 73 -5.55 2.93 6.74
CA PHE A 73 -5.04 3.00 8.09
C PHE A 73 -3.65 3.65 8.06
N TRP A 74 -3.43 4.69 8.86
CA TRP A 74 -2.12 5.35 8.97
C TRP A 74 -1.49 5.02 10.32
N PRO A 75 -0.53 4.09 10.39
CA PRO A 75 0.06 3.67 11.67
C PRO A 75 1.02 4.69 12.28
N ALA A 76 1.52 5.64 11.48
CA ALA A 76 2.42 6.70 11.96
C ALA A 76 1.64 7.87 12.60
N SER A 77 2.34 8.90 13.06
CA SER A 77 1.70 10.01 13.79
C SER A 77 0.80 10.86 12.89
N VAL A 78 -0.22 11.50 13.47
CA VAL A 78 -1.10 12.45 12.75
C VAL A 78 -0.29 13.58 12.10
N ALA A 79 0.79 14.03 12.75
CA ALA A 79 1.69 15.04 12.17
C ALA A 79 2.33 14.55 10.86
N THR A 80 2.79 13.30 10.79
CA THR A 80 3.34 12.74 9.55
C THR A 80 2.30 12.66 8.44
N LEU A 81 1.06 12.28 8.77
CA LEU A 81 -0.04 12.25 7.80
C LEU A 81 -0.35 13.68 7.30
N ALA A 82 -0.46 14.64 8.21
CA ALA A 82 -0.72 16.04 7.86
C ALA A 82 0.38 16.60 6.93
N SER A 83 1.65 16.29 7.21
CA SER A 83 2.77 16.66 6.35
C SER A 83 2.68 15.99 4.97
N PHE A 84 2.36 14.69 4.92
CA PHE A 84 2.19 13.95 3.66
C PHE A 84 1.07 14.55 2.80
N LEU A 85 -0.09 14.83 3.40
CA LEU A 85 -1.23 15.46 2.70
C LEU A 85 -0.95 16.89 2.27
N SER A 86 -0.06 17.59 2.99
CA SER A 86 0.33 18.97 2.69
C SER A 86 1.56 19.06 1.79
N PHE A 87 2.06 17.95 1.23
CA PHE A 87 3.34 17.90 0.51
C PHE A 87 3.47 18.99 -0.55
N ARG A 88 2.44 19.21 -1.39
CA ARG A 88 2.45 20.27 -2.42
C ARG A 88 2.64 21.66 -1.81
N LYS A 89 1.88 21.98 -0.77
CA LYS A 89 2.00 23.25 -0.06
C LYS A 89 3.39 23.42 0.56
N LEU A 90 3.91 22.37 1.18
CA LEU A 90 5.26 22.40 1.76
C LEU A 90 6.34 22.63 0.70
N THR A 91 6.14 22.13 -0.52
CA THR A 91 7.02 22.41 -1.66
C THR A 91 6.87 23.84 -2.17
N ASP A 92 5.64 24.31 -2.34
CA ASP A 92 5.35 25.67 -2.84
C ASP A 92 5.87 26.75 -1.87
N ASP A 93 5.74 26.51 -0.57
CA ASP A 93 6.25 27.39 0.49
C ASP A 93 7.79 27.30 0.65
N GLY A 94 8.47 26.43 -0.12
CA GLY A 94 9.92 26.24 -0.07
C GLY A 94 10.44 25.54 1.18
N ILE A 95 9.54 24.99 2.02
CA ILE A 95 9.88 24.25 3.24
C ILE A 95 10.50 22.89 2.87
N VAL A 96 9.92 22.22 1.88
CA VAL A 96 10.44 20.98 1.29
C VAL A 96 10.91 21.28 -0.12
N ASN A 97 12.22 21.40 -0.30
CA ASN A 97 12.86 21.60 -1.58
C ASN A 97 13.56 20.32 -2.05
N LYS A 98 13.93 20.27 -3.33
CA LYS A 98 14.88 19.25 -3.81
C LYS A 98 16.24 19.57 -3.21
N ILE A 99 16.56 18.98 -2.06
CA ILE A 99 17.94 18.83 -1.59
C ILE A 99 18.25 17.34 -1.67
N GLY A 100 19.09 16.96 -2.65
CA GLY A 100 19.63 15.61 -2.83
C GLY A 100 18.79 14.71 -3.71
#